data_AF-A0A7R9QZX1-F1
#
_entry.id   AF-A0A7R9QZX1-F1
#
_cell.length_a   1.000
_cell.length_b   1.000
_cell.length_c   1.000
_cell.angle_alpha   90.00
_cell.angle_beta   90.00
_cell.angle_gamma   90.00
#
_symmetry.space_group_name_H-M   'P 1'
#
loop_
_entity.id
_entity.type
_entity.pdbx_description
1 polymer ?
#
loop_
_entity_poly.entity_id
_entity_poly.type
_entity_poly.pdbx_seq_one_letter_code
_entity_poly.pdbx_strand_id
1 'polypeptide(L)'
;MLSGIGWVLGCIVIPGTAFWLRDFRYMNWIALLPIGFLMLWFYFIPESPRWLITNGRISEGKEVLRNIVKQNGLSDQDFDQKFAEFTKHLLRNEESEKSTKTYTVLDLLKTSNLRKYTLIFWFSWIVVGVVELPSAFISITALRYIGRRTALIIFLIIIAVSSLAIIPTTDSTLKVTFALIGKFAVGALWWIYEVYVP
;
A
#
# COMPACT_ATOMS: atom_id res chain seq x y z
N MET A 1 9.59 -1.83 2.61
CA MET A 1 10.31 -1.50 1.36
C MET A 1 9.83 -2.34 0.17
N LEU A 2 9.66 -3.66 0.30
CA LEU A 2 9.12 -4.50 -0.81
C LEU A 2 7.70 -4.12 -1.27
N SER A 3 6.84 -3.68 -0.35
CA SER A 3 5.44 -3.33 -0.65
C SER A 3 5.26 -2.16 -1.63
N GLY A 4 6.22 -1.23 -1.72
CA GLY A 4 6.12 -0.07 -2.61
C GLY A 4 6.53 -0.35 -4.06
N ILE A 5 7.30 -1.41 -4.30
CA ILE A 5 7.88 -1.70 -5.62
C ILE A 5 6.77 -2.05 -6.62
N GLY A 6 5.78 -2.84 -6.20
CA GLY A 6 4.64 -3.19 -7.06
C GLY A 6 3.84 -1.99 -7.53
N TRP A 7 3.65 -1.00 -6.65
CA TRP A 7 2.97 0.26 -6.99
C TRP A 7 3.75 1.05 -8.05
N VAL A 8 5.07 1.22 -7.86
CA VAL A 8 5.93 1.95 -8.80
C VAL A 8 5.98 1.25 -10.16
N LEU A 9 6.13 -0.08 -10.18
CA LEU A 9 6.11 -0.86 -11.41
C LEU A 9 4.78 -0.70 -12.16
N GLY A 10 3.65 -0.74 -11.44
CA GLY A 10 2.33 -0.47 -12.03
C GLY A 10 2.24 0.90 -12.70
N CYS A 11 2.69 1.95 -12.00
CA CYS A 11 2.70 3.31 -12.53
C CYS A 11 3.60 3.52 -13.77
N ILE A 12 4.60 2.66 -14.00
CA ILE A 12 5.47 2.71 -15.19
C ILE A 12 4.88 1.89 -16.33
N VAL A 13 4.39 0.68 -16.03
CA VAL A 13 3.88 -0.26 -17.03
C VAL A 13 2.58 0.24 -17.66
N ILE A 14 1.68 0.84 -16.89
CA ILE A 14 0.38 1.31 -17.40
C ILE A 14 0.54 2.40 -18.49
N PRO A 15 1.27 3.52 -18.26
CA PRO A 15 1.50 4.52 -19.30
C PRO A 15 2.34 3.99 -20.46
N GLY A 16 3.33 3.11 -20.19
CA GLY A 16 4.15 2.49 -21.23
C GLY A 16 3.33 1.63 -22.19
N THR A 17 2.41 0.83 -21.65
CA THR A 17 1.49 0.02 -22.45
C THR A 17 0.44 0.87 -23.16
N ALA A 18 -0.06 1.95 -22.55
CA ALA A 18 -0.97 2.90 -23.20
C ALA A 18 -0.32 3.64 -24.39
N PHE A 19 0.99 3.91 -24.33
CA PHE A 19 1.72 4.51 -25.45
C PHE A 19 1.80 3.57 -26.66
N TRP A 20 2.03 2.28 -26.42
CA TRP A 20 2.14 1.26 -27.47
C TRP A 20 0.78 0.80 -27.99
N LEU A 21 -0.17 0.59 -27.08
CA LEU A 21 -1.51 0.08 -27.36
C LEU A 21 -2.50 1.21 -27.12
N ARG A 22 -2.82 1.95 -28.18
CA ARG A 22 -3.77 3.07 -28.14
C ARG A 22 -5.23 2.63 -28.02
N ASP A 23 -5.50 1.32 -28.06
CA ASP A 23 -6.84 0.75 -27.92
C ASP A 23 -7.15 0.36 -26.47
N PHE A 24 -8.20 0.95 -25.90
CA PHE A 24 -8.58 0.75 -24.49
C PHE A 24 -8.91 -0.72 -24.15
N ARG A 25 -9.34 -1.51 -25.13
CA ARG A 25 -9.72 -2.92 -24.94
C ARG A 25 -8.50 -3.78 -24.59
N TYR A 26 -7.39 -3.61 -25.32
CA TYR A 26 -6.16 -4.36 -25.04
C TYR A 26 -5.53 -3.94 -23.71
N MET A 27 -5.63 -2.66 -23.35
CA MET A 27 -5.17 -2.17 -22.05
C MET A 27 -5.92 -2.83 -20.88
N ASN A 28 -7.24 -3.01 -21.01
CA ASN A 28 -8.03 -3.74 -20.00
C ASN A 28 -7.62 -5.21 -19.89
N TRP A 29 -7.42 -5.91 -21.02
CA TRP A 29 -6.95 -7.30 -21.01
C TRP A 29 -5.57 -7.45 -20.34
N ILE A 30 -4.66 -6.52 -20.59
CA ILE A 30 -3.34 -6.51 -19.96
C ILE A 30 -3.45 -6.25 -18.45
N ALA A 31 -4.36 -5.37 -18.02
CA ALA A 31 -4.60 -5.14 -16.59
C ALA A 31 -5.20 -6.38 -15.89
N LEU A 32 -6.01 -7.17 -16.60
CA LEU A 32 -6.62 -8.41 -16.09
C LEU A 32 -5.62 -9.57 -15.95
N LEU A 33 -4.60 -9.63 -16.80
CA LEU A 33 -3.63 -10.74 -16.79
C LEU A 33 -2.90 -10.92 -15.44
N PRO A 34 -2.31 -9.87 -14.82
CA PRO A 34 -1.71 -9.98 -13.49
C PRO A 34 -2.71 -10.41 -12.42
N ILE A 35 -3.96 -9.95 -12.51
CA ILE A 35 -5.01 -10.30 -11.55
C ILE A 35 -5.38 -11.78 -11.68
N GLY A 36 -5.58 -12.27 -12.91
CA GLY A 36 -5.84 -13.67 -13.18
C GLY A 36 -4.70 -14.57 -12.72
N PHE A 37 -3.46 -14.16 -12.96
CA PHE A 37 -2.28 -14.85 -12.46
C PHE A 37 -2.24 -14.90 -10.93
N LEU A 38 -2.52 -13.79 -10.25
CA LEU A 38 -2.58 -13.74 -8.78
C LEU A 38 -3.71 -14.61 -8.23
N MET A 39 -4.88 -14.66 -8.87
CA MET A 39 -5.96 -15.55 -8.46
C MET A 39 -5.56 -17.02 -8.55
N LEU A 40 -4.89 -17.43 -9.63
CA LEU A 40 -4.34 -18.78 -9.75
C LEU A 40 -3.27 -19.04 -8.68
N TRP A 41 -2.45 -18.04 -8.38
CA TRP A 41 -1.40 -18.14 -7.36
C TRP A 41 -1.96 -18.29 -5.94
N PHE A 42 -3.07 -17.62 -5.61
CA PHE A 42 -3.73 -17.74 -4.29
C PHE A 42 -4.21 -19.15 -3.99
N TYR A 43 -4.54 -19.96 -5.01
CA TYR A 43 -4.89 -21.37 -4.82
C TYR A 43 -3.72 -22.20 -4.25
N PHE A 44 -2.48 -21.81 -4.54
CA PHE A 44 -1.28 -22.52 -4.06
C PHE A 44 -0.77 -22.00 -2.71
N ILE A 45 -1.18 -20.80 -2.28
CA ILE A 45 -0.77 -20.25 -0.99
C ILE A 45 -1.63 -20.89 0.11
N PRO A 46 -1.02 -21.56 1.10
CA PRO A 46 -1.78 -22.06 2.24
C PRO A 46 -2.35 -20.90 3.05
N GLU A 47 -3.53 -21.11 3.61
CA GLU A 47 -4.15 -20.20 4.58
C GLU A 47 -3.18 -19.88 5.74
N SER A 48 -3.35 -18.69 6.33
CA SER A 48 -2.51 -18.25 7.45
C SER A 48 -2.62 -19.23 8.63
N PRO A 49 -1.51 -19.79 9.15
CA PRO A 49 -1.56 -20.73 10.27
C PRO A 49 -2.25 -20.15 11.51
N ARG A 50 -2.08 -18.85 11.73
CA ARG A 50 -2.73 -18.14 12.84
C ARG A 50 -4.24 -18.18 12.70
N TRP A 51 -4.77 -17.87 11.51
CA TRP A 51 -6.21 -17.85 11.24
C TRP A 51 -6.84 -19.24 11.34
N LEU A 52 -6.13 -20.28 10.90
CA LEU A 52 -6.57 -21.68 11.02
C LEU A 52 -6.74 -22.08 12.49
N ILE A 53 -5.75 -21.78 13.33
CA ILE A 53 -5.77 -22.11 14.77
C ILE A 53 -6.92 -21.40 15.49
N THR A 54 -7.10 -20.11 15.23
CA THR A 54 -8.14 -19.29 15.86
C THR A 54 -9.57 -19.69 15.46
N ASN A 55 -9.74 -20.24 14.26
CA ASN A 55 -11.02 -20.77 13.80
C ASN A 55 -11.26 -22.24 14.17
N GLY A 56 -10.46 -22.81 15.08
CA GLY A 56 -10.62 -24.18 15.56
C GLY A 56 -10.07 -25.27 14.64
N ARG A 57 -9.46 -24.91 13.49
CA ARG A 57 -8.80 -25.84 12.55
C ARG A 57 -7.33 -26.05 12.94
N ILE A 58 -7.10 -26.51 14.18
CA ILE A 58 -5.76 -26.60 14.79
C ILE A 58 -4.86 -27.61 14.06
N SER A 59 -5.41 -28.75 13.62
CA SER A 59 -4.67 -29.79 12.90
C SER A 59 -4.09 -29.28 11.58
N GLU A 60 -4.89 -28.56 10.80
CA GLU A 60 -4.46 -27.99 9.52
C GLU A 60 -3.41 -26.88 9.72
N GLY A 61 -3.62 -26.01 10.71
CA GLY A 61 -2.63 -24.98 11.07
C GLY A 61 -1.28 -25.59 11.47
N LYS A 62 -1.30 -26.74 12.15
CA LYS A 62 -0.09 -27.49 12.52
C LYS A 62 0.64 -28.04 11.30
N GLU A 63 -0.09 -28.60 10.35
CA GLU A 63 0.49 -29.15 9.12
C GLU A 63 1.14 -28.06 8.26
N VAL A 64 0.47 -26.92 8.08
CA VAL A 64 1.04 -25.77 7.35
C VAL A 64 2.33 -25.29 8.03
N LEU A 65 2.34 -25.12 9.35
CA LEU A 65 3.55 -24.71 10.08
C LEU A 65 4.67 -25.74 9.98
N ARG A 66 4.35 -27.04 10.06
CA ARG A 66 5.34 -28.10 9.91
C ARG A 66 5.94 -28.10 8.50
N ASN A 67 5.14 -27.85 7.47
CA ASN A 67 5.63 -27.72 6.09
C ASN A 67 6.55 -26.50 5.93
N ILE A 68 6.23 -25.37 6.55
CA ILE A 68 7.10 -24.17 6.56
C ILE A 68 8.42 -24.46 7.28
N VAL A 69 8.40 -25.13 8.44
CA VAL A 69 9.60 -25.51 9.20
C VAL A 69 10.50 -26.44 8.37
N LYS A 70 9.91 -27.43 7.69
CA LYS A 70 10.62 -28.32 6.77
C LYS A 70 11.24 -27.56 5.58
N GLN A 71 10.50 -26.65 4.96
CA GLN A 71 10.99 -25.83 3.85
C GLN A 71 12.13 -24.90 4.26
N ASN A 72 12.10 -24.40 5.49
CA ASN A 72 13.16 -23.56 6.06
C ASN A 72 14.35 -24.37 6.60
N GLY A 73 14.34 -25.71 6.50
CA GLY A 73 15.42 -26.57 6.99
C GLY A 73 15.61 -26.54 8.51
N LEU A 74 14.61 -26.11 9.26
CA LEU A 74 14.65 -26.03 10.72
C LEU A 74 14.42 -27.42 11.32
N SER A 75 15.15 -27.75 12.40
CA SER A 75 14.99 -29.00 13.12
C SER A 75 13.58 -29.13 13.71
N ASP A 76 12.96 -30.30 13.52
CA ASP A 76 11.63 -30.64 14.09
C ASP A 76 11.72 -30.98 15.59
N GLN A 77 12.92 -30.93 16.17
CA GLN A 77 13.12 -31.09 17.61
C GLN A 77 12.37 -29.97 18.34
N ASP A 78 11.45 -30.38 19.22
CA ASP A 78 10.55 -29.52 20.02
C ASP A 78 9.45 -28.78 19.25
N PHE A 79 9.20 -29.09 17.97
CA PHE A 79 8.12 -28.44 17.21
C PHE A 79 6.77 -28.60 17.89
N ASP A 80 6.45 -29.81 18.35
CA ASP A 80 5.15 -30.11 18.97
C ASP A 80 4.96 -29.34 20.29
N GLN A 81 6.03 -29.14 21.06
CA GLN A 81 6.00 -28.38 22.31
C GLN A 81 5.81 -26.88 22.02
N LYS A 82 6.58 -26.31 21.07
CA LYS A 82 6.46 -24.91 20.66
C LYS A 82 5.10 -24.62 20.03
N PHE A 83 4.58 -25.55 19.25
CA PHE A 83 3.25 -25.45 18.65
C PHE A 83 2.15 -25.43 19.71
N ALA A 84 2.24 -26.29 20.72
CA ALA A 84 1.29 -26.32 21.84
C ALA A 84 1.32 -25.01 22.65
N GLU A 85 2.52 -24.48 22.93
CA GLU A 85 2.69 -23.19 23.61
C GLU A 85 2.12 -22.03 22.79
N PHE A 86 2.44 -21.96 21.50
CA PHE A 86 1.93 -20.96 20.58
C PHE A 86 0.40 -20.99 20.46
N THR A 87 -0.17 -22.20 20.31
CA THR A 87 -1.61 -22.42 20.25
C THR A 87 -2.29 -21.95 21.54
N LYS A 88 -1.74 -22.30 22.70
CA LYS A 88 -2.26 -21.87 24.01
C LYS A 88 -2.22 -20.34 24.16
N HIS A 89 -1.15 -19.69 23.70
CA HIS A 89 -1.04 -18.24 23.74
C HIS A 89 -2.05 -17.54 22.80
N LEU A 90 -2.24 -18.08 21.59
CA LEU A 90 -3.24 -17.56 20.64
C LEU A 90 -4.66 -17.68 21.19
N LEU A 91 -5.06 -18.88 21.65
CA LEU A 91 -6.40 -19.13 22.16
C LEU A 91 -6.69 -18.32 23.44
N ARG A 92 -5.71 -18.19 24.34
CA ARG A 92 -5.85 -17.34 25.53
C ARG A 92 -6.05 -15.87 25.18
N ASN A 93 -5.32 -15.37 24.17
CA ASN A 93 -5.49 -14.00 23.69
C ASN A 93 -6.87 -13.82 23.08
N GLU A 94 -7.34 -14.78 22.28
CA GLU A 94 -8.68 -14.72 21.70
C GLU A 94 -9.80 -14.83 22.73
N GLU A 95 -9.68 -15.68 23.75
CA GLU A 95 -10.63 -15.74 24.86
C GLU A 95 -10.64 -14.44 25.66
N SER A 96 -9.47 -13.84 25.86
CA SER A 96 -9.34 -12.53 26.50
C SER A 96 -9.95 -11.42 25.62
N GLU A 97 -9.83 -11.50 24.30
CA GLU A 97 -10.43 -10.54 23.35
C GLU A 97 -11.95 -10.73 23.23
N LYS A 98 -12.45 -11.97 23.08
CA LYS A 98 -13.89 -12.30 23.01
C LYS A 98 -14.62 -11.99 24.31
N SER A 99 -13.99 -12.19 25.47
CA SER A 99 -14.59 -11.85 26.77
C SER A 99 -14.62 -10.35 27.04
N THR A 100 -13.84 -9.54 26.32
CA THR A 100 -13.67 -8.10 26.66
C THR A 100 -14.43 -7.09 25.81
N LYS A 101 -14.97 -7.41 24.62
CA LYS A 101 -16.12 -6.74 23.92
C LYS A 101 -16.13 -7.00 22.41
N THR A 102 -17.31 -6.92 21.78
CA THR A 102 -17.46 -6.76 20.32
C THR A 102 -16.82 -5.44 19.87
N TYR A 103 -15.74 -5.52 19.11
CA TYR A 103 -15.05 -4.33 18.60
C TYR A 103 -15.86 -3.65 17.49
N THR A 104 -16.21 -2.39 17.72
CA THR A 104 -16.75 -1.48 16.69
C THR A 104 -15.64 -0.56 16.18
N VAL A 105 -15.80 0.04 15.00
CA VAL A 105 -14.82 1.01 14.44
C VAL A 105 -14.50 2.14 15.44
N LEU A 106 -15.45 2.50 16.31
CA LEU A 106 -15.26 3.49 17.38
C LEU A 106 -14.30 3.02 18.49
N ASP A 107 -14.07 1.72 18.65
CA ASP A 107 -13.12 1.17 19.62
C ASP A 107 -11.66 1.37 19.21
N LEU A 108 -11.40 1.62 17.91
CA LEU A 108 -10.08 2.04 17.43
C LEU A 108 -9.63 3.36 18.06
N LEU A 109 -10.58 4.22 18.42
CA LEU A 109 -10.32 5.50 19.09
C LEU A 109 -10.23 5.37 20.61
N LYS A 110 -10.64 4.24 21.21
CA LYS A 110 -10.58 4.03 22.66
C LYS A 110 -9.16 3.71 23.14
N THR A 111 -8.39 2.95 22.36
CA THR A 111 -7.02 2.59 22.73
C THR A 111 -6.05 3.73 22.39
N SER A 112 -5.34 4.26 23.39
CA SER A 112 -4.51 5.47 23.25
C SER A 112 -3.48 5.41 22.11
N ASN A 113 -2.81 4.27 21.93
CA ASN A 113 -1.82 4.10 20.86
C ASN A 113 -2.50 4.01 19.48
N LEU A 114 -3.57 3.22 19.33
CA LEU A 114 -4.30 3.11 18.06
C LEU A 114 -4.95 4.44 17.66
N ARG A 115 -5.46 5.21 18.62
CA ARG A 115 -5.99 6.56 18.39
C ARG A 115 -4.93 7.47 17.79
N LYS A 116 -3.70 7.47 18.32
CA LYS A 116 -2.61 8.28 17.76
C LYS A 116 -2.32 7.92 16.31
N TYR A 117 -2.16 6.62 16.00
CA TYR A 117 -1.89 6.18 14.62
C TYR A 117 -3.05 6.50 13.68
N THR A 118 -4.30 6.27 14.11
CA THR A 118 -5.51 6.56 13.32
C THR A 118 -5.63 8.06 13.02
N LEU A 119 -5.39 8.92 14.03
CA LEU A 119 -5.42 10.37 13.86
C LEU A 119 -4.29 10.87 12.95
N ILE A 120 -3.06 10.35 13.11
CA ILE A 120 -1.94 10.68 12.23
C ILE A 120 -2.26 10.30 10.79
N PHE A 121 -2.82 9.11 10.58
CA PHE A 121 -3.21 8.63 9.26
C PHE A 121 -4.28 9.52 8.62
N TRP A 122 -5.35 9.82 9.34
CA TRP A 122 -6.40 10.72 8.86
C TRP A 122 -5.88 12.12 8.57
N PHE A 123 -5.07 12.67 9.47
CA PHE A 123 -4.44 13.97 9.27
C PHE A 123 -3.56 13.96 8.02
N SER A 124 -2.75 12.92 7.81
CA SER A 124 -1.92 12.78 6.62
C SER A 124 -2.76 12.77 5.35
N TRP A 125 -3.90 12.07 5.33
CA TRP A 125 -4.80 12.05 4.18
C TRP A 125 -5.45 13.42 3.91
N ILE A 126 -5.86 14.13 4.96
CA ILE A 126 -6.42 15.48 4.84
C ILE A 126 -5.38 16.43 4.26
N VAL A 127 -4.13 16.40 4.75
CA VAL A 127 -3.04 17.23 4.24
C VAL A 127 -2.82 16.94 2.75
N VAL A 128 -2.81 15.67 2.35
CA VAL A 128 -2.69 15.30 0.93
C VAL A 128 -3.85 15.86 0.11
N GLY A 129 -5.10 15.71 0.56
CA GLY A 129 -6.27 16.23 -0.16
C GLY A 129 -6.28 17.76 -0.27
N VAL A 130 -5.90 18.46 0.80
CA VAL A 130 -5.79 19.93 0.79
C VAL A 130 -4.71 20.41 -0.19
N VAL A 131 -3.61 19.67 -0.35
CA VAL A 131 -2.54 20.00 -1.32
C VAL A 131 -2.97 19.74 -2.77
N GLU A 132 -3.89 18.80 -3.01
CA GLU A 132 -4.39 18.51 -4.36
C GLU A 132 -5.31 19.61 -4.91
N LEU A 133 -6.08 20.30 -4.06
CA LEU A 133 -6.97 21.38 -4.49
C LEU A 133 -6.24 22.54 -5.21
N PRO A 134 -5.23 23.21 -4.61
CA PRO A 134 -4.50 24.29 -5.28
C PRO A 134 -3.72 23.75 -6.50
N SER A 135 -3.30 22.49 -6.45
CA SER A 135 -2.62 21.84 -7.56
C SER A 135 -3.49 21.76 -8.81
N ALA A 136 -4.78 21.41 -8.64
CA ALA A 136 -5.76 21.41 -9.72
C ALA A 136 -5.90 22.80 -10.37
N PHE A 137 -6.09 23.86 -9.57
CA PHE A 137 -6.23 25.22 -10.10
C PHE A 137 -4.98 25.71 -10.84
N ILE A 138 -3.80 25.46 -10.26
CA ILE A 138 -2.51 25.86 -10.85
C ILE A 138 -2.24 25.08 -12.14
N SER A 139 -2.63 23.81 -12.20
CA SER A 139 -2.46 23.01 -13.41
C SER A 139 -3.28 23.57 -14.60
N ILE A 140 -4.53 23.97 -14.34
CA ILE A 140 -5.42 24.55 -15.36
C ILE A 140 -4.90 25.90 -15.86
N THR A 141 -4.43 26.77 -14.95
CA THR A 141 -3.86 28.06 -15.34
C THR A 141 -2.54 27.88 -16.09
N ALA A 142 -1.65 27.01 -15.62
CA ALA A 142 -0.39 26.70 -16.28
C ALA A 142 -0.60 26.19 -17.72
N LEU A 143 -1.61 25.34 -17.94
CA LEU A 143 -2.00 24.86 -19.28
C LEU A 143 -2.45 26.00 -20.21
N ARG A 144 -3.16 27.01 -19.67
CA ARG A 144 -3.64 28.16 -20.45
C ARG A 144 -2.52 29.11 -20.89
N TYR A 145 -1.49 29.31 -20.05
CA TYR A 145 -0.43 30.29 -20.33
C TYR A 145 0.79 29.71 -21.04
N ILE A 146 1.27 28.53 -20.63
CA ILE A 146 2.60 28.02 -21.01
C ILE A 146 2.51 26.86 -22.03
N GLY A 147 1.30 26.32 -22.21
CA GLY A 147 1.04 25.19 -23.10
C GLY A 147 1.43 23.84 -22.49
N ARG A 148 0.83 22.77 -23.02
CA ARG A 148 0.83 21.41 -22.45
C ARG A 148 2.22 20.81 -22.23
N ARG A 149 3.07 20.81 -23.26
CA ARG A 149 4.36 20.10 -23.21
C ARG A 149 5.30 20.73 -22.19
N THR A 150 5.34 22.05 -22.16
CA THR A 150 6.18 22.82 -21.23
C THR A 150 5.69 22.65 -19.79
N ALA A 151 4.37 22.71 -19.55
CA ALA A 151 3.81 22.46 -18.22
C ALA A 151 4.17 21.06 -17.69
N LEU A 152 4.02 20.01 -18.52
CA LEU A 152 4.37 18.64 -18.14
C LEU A 152 5.86 18.51 -17.76
N ILE A 153 6.76 19.08 -18.56
CA ILE A 153 8.21 19.04 -18.28
C ILE A 153 8.55 19.76 -16.98
N ILE A 154 7.95 20.94 -16.73
CA ILE A 154 8.19 21.71 -15.50
C ILE A 154 7.77 20.90 -14.27
N PHE A 155 6.57 20.33 -14.26
CA PHE A 155 6.11 19.55 -13.11
C PHE A 155 6.93 18.26 -12.91
N LEU A 156 7.35 17.59 -13.98
CA LEU A 156 8.24 16.43 -13.89
C LEU A 156 9.61 16.78 -13.28
N ILE A 157 10.19 17.92 -13.66
CA ILE A 157 11.44 18.40 -13.08
C ILE A 157 11.26 18.70 -11.59
N ILE A 158 10.17 19.35 -11.20
CA ILE A 158 9.88 19.65 -9.79
C ILE A 158 9.81 18.36 -8.96
N ILE A 159 9.15 17.31 -9.47
CA ILE A 159 9.07 16.00 -8.82
C ILE A 159 10.46 15.39 -8.66
N ALA A 160 11.26 15.37 -9.73
CA ALA A 160 12.60 14.79 -9.71
C ALA A 160 13.50 15.50 -8.68
N VAL A 161 13.52 16.84 -8.70
CA VAL A 161 14.32 17.67 -7.78
C VAL A 161 13.85 17.48 -6.33
N SER A 162 12.54 17.49 -6.08
CA SER A 162 11.95 17.25 -4.76
C SER A 162 12.35 15.87 -4.21
N SER A 163 12.25 14.81 -5.02
CA SER A 163 12.57 13.45 -4.58
C SER A 163 14.07 13.26 -4.28
N LEU A 164 14.95 13.89 -5.07
CA LEU A 164 16.39 13.88 -4.86
C LEU A 164 16.77 14.65 -3.59
N ALA A 165 16.10 15.77 -3.32
CA ALA A 165 16.33 16.62 -2.15
C ALA A 165 15.98 15.93 -0.82
N ILE A 166 15.12 14.89 -0.83
CA ILE A 166 14.78 14.13 0.38
C ILE A 166 15.96 13.29 0.88
N ILE A 167 16.78 12.74 -0.03
CA ILE A 167 17.87 11.79 0.29
C ILE A 167 18.91 12.37 1.25
N PRO A 168 19.48 13.58 1.03
CA PRO A 168 20.50 14.14 1.91
C PRO A 168 19.93 14.82 3.17
N THR A 169 18.61 15.05 3.25
CA THR A 169 18.04 15.76 4.39
C THR A 169 17.97 14.86 5.62
N THR A 170 18.54 15.31 6.74
CA THR A 170 18.41 14.63 8.04
C THR A 170 17.17 15.12 8.79
N ASP A 171 16.83 16.40 8.63
CA ASP A 171 15.75 17.07 9.35
C ASP A 171 14.36 16.59 8.88
N SER A 172 13.49 16.30 9.84
CA SER A 172 12.16 15.73 9.59
C SER A 172 11.23 16.75 8.94
N THR A 173 11.36 18.03 9.28
CA THR A 173 10.55 19.10 8.69
C THR A 173 10.86 19.27 7.21
N LEU A 174 12.14 19.24 6.84
CA LEU A 174 12.57 19.36 5.45
C LEU A 174 12.10 18.18 4.60
N LYS A 175 12.17 16.94 5.13
CA LYS A 175 11.63 15.76 4.45
C LYS A 175 10.15 15.91 4.11
N VAL A 176 9.35 16.38 5.07
CA VAL A 176 7.91 16.57 4.87
C VAL A 176 7.66 17.68 3.85
N THR A 177 8.36 18.81 3.94
CA THR A 177 8.21 19.91 2.99
C THR A 177 8.53 19.48 1.56
N PHE A 178 9.67 18.81 1.34
CA PHE A 178 10.01 18.30 0.02
C PHE A 178 9.01 17.26 -0.46
N ALA A 179 8.56 16.35 0.41
CA ALA A 179 7.54 15.36 0.06
C ALA A 179 6.21 16.00 -0.35
N LEU A 180 5.78 17.07 0.33
CA LEU A 180 4.55 17.80 -0.02
C LEU A 180 4.68 18.56 -1.34
N ILE A 181 5.84 19.15 -1.64
CA ILE A 181 6.12 19.76 -2.96
C ILE A 181 6.06 18.71 -4.06
N GLY A 182 6.66 17.54 -3.83
CA GLY A 182 6.60 16.42 -4.78
C GLY A 182 5.16 15.96 -4.99
N LYS A 183 4.39 15.78 -3.91
CA LYS A 183 2.98 15.37 -3.97
C LYS A 183 2.11 16.40 -4.69
N PHE A 184 2.34 17.70 -4.46
CA PHE A 184 1.68 18.79 -5.18
C PHE A 184 1.91 18.66 -6.69
N ALA A 185 3.15 18.48 -7.13
CA ALA A 185 3.48 18.37 -8.56
C ALA A 185 2.93 17.08 -9.19
N VAL A 186 2.91 15.97 -8.46
CA VAL A 186 2.24 14.72 -8.91
C VAL A 186 0.73 14.95 -9.09
N GLY A 187 0.09 15.65 -8.15
CA GLY A 187 -1.33 16.02 -8.27
C GLY A 187 -1.61 16.85 -9.52
N ALA A 188 -0.72 17.80 -9.85
CA ALA A 188 -0.90 18.67 -11.02
C ALA A 188 -0.81 17.86 -12.31
N LEU A 189 0.12 16.91 -12.39
CA LEU A 189 0.25 16.00 -13.53
C LEU A 189 -0.98 15.12 -13.71
N TRP A 190 -1.54 14.61 -12.61
CA TRP A 190 -2.75 13.79 -12.65
C TRP A 190 -3.93 14.57 -13.26
N TRP A 191 -4.17 15.79 -12.79
CA TRP A 191 -5.21 16.67 -13.33
C TRP A 191 -4.99 17.03 -14.80
N ILE A 192 -3.74 17.28 -15.23
CA ILE A 192 -3.41 17.53 -16.64
C ILE A 192 -3.76 16.31 -17.51
N TYR A 193 -3.49 15.11 -17.01
CA TYR A 193 -3.82 13.87 -17.71
C TYR A 193 -5.33 13.66 -17.83
N GLU A 194 -6.06 13.80 -16.72
CA GLU A 194 -7.51 13.57 -16.65
C GLU A 194 -8.31 14.56 -17.50
N VAL A 195 -7.90 15.83 -17.56
CA VAL A 195 -8.55 16.84 -18.42
C VAL A 195 -8.40 16.52 -19.92
N TYR A 196 -7.43 15.70 -20.31
CA TYR A 196 -7.06 15.52 -21.72
C TYR A 196 -7.25 14.09 -22.25
N VAL A 197 -7.39 13.10 -21.37
CA VAL A 197 -7.76 11.74 -21.73
C VAL A 197 -9.27 11.59 -21.48
N PRO A 198 -10.11 11.65 -22.53
CA PRO A 198 -11.56 11.49 -22.40
C PRO A 198 -11.97 10.06 -22.01
#